data_AF-A0A9P9YVD4-F1
#
_entry.id   AF-A0A9P9YVD4-F1
#
_cell.length_a   1.000
_cell.length_b   1.000
_cell.length_c   1.000
_cell.angle_alpha   90.00
_cell.angle_beta   90.00
_cell.angle_gamma   90.00
#
_symmetry.space_group_name_H-M   'P 1'
#
loop_
_entity.id
_entity.type
_entity.pdbx_description
1 polymer ?
#
loop_
_entity_poly.entity_id
_entity_poly.type
_entity_poly.pdbx_seq_one_letter_code
_entity_poly.pdbx_strand_id
1 'polypeptide(L)'
;MRDQSQEPCCLPLKEEFQRSKFSLHHDDPGAFCRSQWQKGERSLIWLLYRWILAGFFAGGVIGSMVDAFNGGRWFIYLTDWGFSLCFFCCTYGAVIATIYFIKPLYFAPGSRALKIYWISHYTTVVLAMLITLVFWAALYPSMPEMGADLYNLWAHAFNSVCMILDCFMVAFPTRIMHFVYPLIAGLTYGLFSLIYFWSGGVDPLGNRFIYFILDWEQPGLAIGSICGCVEEFQRSKISLHFEDPGVFCRSQWQKGDRNLIWVLYRWILAAFFAAGVIGSMMQDFNGGRWFIFLTDWGFTLCLFTCTYGAVIATINYINPSYFAAGDRSLKIYWISHYTTSVLSMLITTVFWAALSNTMPEIAGELYNLWCHAFNSICMVFDCFMVAYPNRLMHFIYPFSVVLVFLVHSLIYYWAGGTDMDGNRFIYFALDWARPGLAIGFVCAALFLICCFAFVAFGIYRLRIAMFNCCGKEQEETPALQPTPKQSSLAV
;
A
#
# COMPACT_ATOMS: atom_id res chain seq x y z
N MET A 1 -26.14 10.49 -33.30
CA MET A 1 -25.90 11.27 -32.07
C MET A 1 -26.31 10.37 -30.92
N ARG A 2 -25.35 9.88 -30.11
CA ARG A 2 -25.68 9.12 -28.90
C ARG A 2 -26.10 10.11 -27.83
N ASP A 3 -27.22 9.82 -27.20
CA ASP A 3 -27.76 10.55 -26.05
C ASP A 3 -26.77 10.42 -24.88
N GLN A 4 -26.19 11.54 -24.43
CA GLN A 4 -25.22 11.60 -23.33
C GLN A 4 -25.85 11.28 -21.96
N SER A 5 -27.18 11.11 -21.90
CA SER A 5 -27.89 10.75 -20.66
C SER A 5 -27.81 9.26 -20.27
N GLN A 6 -27.15 8.42 -21.08
CA GLN A 6 -27.05 6.96 -20.87
C GLN A 6 -25.60 6.43 -20.74
N GLU A 7 -24.60 7.28 -20.50
CA GLU A 7 -23.26 6.77 -20.15
C GLU A 7 -23.26 6.25 -18.70
N PRO A 8 -22.80 5.00 -18.45
CA PRO A 8 -22.65 4.51 -17.09
C PRO A 8 -21.71 5.44 -16.31
N CYS A 9 -22.06 5.74 -15.05
CA CYS A 9 -21.33 6.64 -14.14
C CYS A 9 -19.83 6.31 -13.99
N CYS A 10 -19.40 5.12 -14.41
CA CYS A 10 -18.02 4.66 -14.41
C CYS A 10 -17.68 4.14 -15.82
N LEU A 11 -16.71 4.75 -16.48
CA LEU A 11 -16.05 4.12 -17.63
C LEU A 11 -15.43 2.79 -17.15
N PRO A 12 -15.53 1.69 -17.92
CA PRO A 12 -14.88 0.43 -17.56
C PRO A 12 -13.38 0.66 -17.34
N LEU A 13 -12.82 0.18 -16.22
CA LEU A 13 -11.39 0.31 -15.89
C LEU A 13 -10.47 -0.14 -17.05
N LYS A 14 -10.90 -1.12 -17.84
CA LYS A 14 -10.21 -1.58 -19.06
C LYS A 14 -9.98 -0.45 -20.08
N GLU A 15 -10.91 0.49 -20.18
CA GLU A 15 -10.79 1.64 -21.08
C GLU A 15 -9.74 2.63 -20.60
N GLU A 16 -9.49 2.70 -19.29
CA GLU A 16 -8.42 3.52 -18.73
C GLU A 16 -7.03 3.02 -19.10
N PHE A 17 -6.86 1.75 -19.51
CA PHE A 17 -5.55 1.21 -19.95
C PHE A 17 -5.30 1.30 -21.46
N GLN A 18 -6.17 2.00 -22.21
CA GLN A 18 -5.98 2.17 -23.64
C GLN A 18 -4.87 3.18 -23.97
N ARG A 19 -4.19 2.99 -25.12
CA ARG A 19 -3.18 3.94 -25.60
C ARG A 19 -3.73 5.37 -25.76
N SER A 20 -5.02 5.49 -26.09
CA SER A 20 -5.72 6.79 -26.18
C SER A 20 -5.70 7.57 -24.87
N LYS A 21 -5.63 6.90 -23.71
CA LYS A 21 -5.67 7.53 -22.38
C LYS A 21 -4.33 8.18 -21.98
N PHE A 22 -3.23 7.93 -22.71
CA PHE A 22 -2.03 8.75 -22.63
C PHE A 22 -2.24 10.17 -23.17
N SER A 23 -3.29 10.39 -23.97
CA SER A 23 -3.59 11.71 -24.51
C SER A 23 -3.85 12.72 -23.40
N LEU A 24 -3.44 13.96 -23.64
CA LEU A 24 -3.78 15.13 -22.82
C LEU A 24 -4.91 15.94 -23.47
N HIS A 25 -5.77 15.28 -24.24
CA HIS A 25 -6.94 15.90 -24.84
C HIS A 25 -8.19 15.64 -24.02
N HIS A 26 -8.99 16.68 -23.85
CA HIS A 26 -10.30 16.67 -23.20
C HIS A 26 -11.17 17.73 -23.87
N ASP A 27 -12.42 17.38 -24.13
CA ASP A 27 -13.34 18.19 -24.94
C ASP A 27 -13.90 19.38 -24.16
N ASP A 28 -14.11 19.23 -22.84
CA ASP A 28 -14.55 20.33 -21.97
C ASP A 28 -13.33 21.04 -21.32
N PRO A 29 -12.93 22.23 -21.79
CA PRO A 29 -11.91 23.04 -21.12
C PRO A 29 -12.40 23.62 -19.79
N GLY A 30 -13.71 23.79 -19.61
CA GLY A 30 -14.32 24.30 -18.37
C GLY A 30 -14.10 23.37 -17.19
N ALA A 31 -14.01 22.05 -17.41
CA ALA A 31 -13.69 21.07 -16.36
C ALA A 31 -12.34 21.36 -15.66
N PHE A 32 -11.37 21.94 -16.37
CA PHE A 32 -10.06 22.28 -15.80
C PHE A 32 -10.09 23.53 -14.92
N CYS A 33 -11.13 24.35 -15.07
CA CYS A 33 -11.21 25.67 -14.47
C CYS A 33 -12.16 25.72 -13.26
N ARG A 34 -12.92 24.64 -13.03
CA ARG A 34 -14.07 24.59 -12.12
C ARG A 34 -13.91 23.49 -11.07
N SER A 35 -14.62 23.65 -9.95
CA SER A 35 -14.80 22.54 -9.01
C SER A 35 -15.84 21.56 -9.54
N GLN A 36 -15.71 20.26 -9.24
CA GLN A 36 -16.77 19.30 -9.57
C GLN A 36 -18.06 19.54 -8.76
N TRP A 37 -17.97 20.23 -7.63
CA TRP A 37 -19.10 20.49 -6.72
C TRP A 37 -19.83 21.80 -7.04
N GLN A 38 -19.36 22.60 -8.01
CA GLN A 38 -19.99 23.87 -8.34
C GLN A 38 -21.11 23.68 -9.37
N LYS A 39 -22.25 24.36 -9.17
CA LYS A 39 -23.43 24.26 -10.07
C LYS A 39 -23.45 25.28 -11.20
N GLY A 40 -22.64 26.35 -11.13
CA GLY A 40 -22.61 27.44 -12.10
C GLY A 40 -21.29 27.54 -12.86
N GLU A 41 -21.25 28.39 -13.89
CA GLU A 41 -19.99 28.67 -14.61
C GLU A 41 -18.98 29.40 -13.72
N ARG A 42 -19.44 30.33 -12.87
CA ARG A 42 -18.57 31.13 -12.00
C ARG A 42 -18.84 30.81 -10.53
N SER A 43 -17.78 30.68 -9.76
CA SER A 43 -17.85 30.49 -8.31
C SER A 43 -16.75 31.28 -7.62
N LEU A 44 -17.13 32.30 -6.85
CA LEU A 44 -16.19 33.09 -6.06
C LEU A 44 -15.55 32.22 -4.97
N ILE A 45 -16.32 31.30 -4.37
CA ILE A 45 -15.83 30.38 -3.34
C ILE A 45 -14.71 29.50 -3.90
N TRP A 46 -14.87 28.99 -5.12
CA TRP A 46 -13.83 28.21 -5.79
C TRP A 46 -12.58 29.03 -6.06
N LEU A 47 -12.74 30.27 -6.53
CA LEU A 47 -11.63 31.17 -6.79
C LEU A 47 -10.85 31.50 -5.50
N LEU A 48 -11.56 31.78 -4.42
CA LEU A 48 -10.97 32.01 -3.09
C LEU A 48 -10.22 30.77 -2.61
N TYR A 49 -10.82 29.58 -2.71
CA TYR A 49 -10.16 28.32 -2.37
C TYR A 49 -8.83 28.12 -3.11
N ARG A 50 -8.81 28.36 -4.43
CA ARG A 50 -7.58 28.22 -5.24
C ARG A 50 -6.48 29.19 -4.81
N TRP A 51 -6.82 30.45 -4.55
CA TRP A 51 -5.84 31.44 -4.09
C TRP A 51 -5.39 31.21 -2.65
N ILE A 52 -6.25 30.71 -1.76
CA ILE A 52 -5.87 30.28 -0.41
C ILE A 52 -4.86 29.12 -0.49
N LEU A 53 -5.14 28.11 -1.31
CA LEU A 53 -4.24 26.97 -1.48
C LEU A 53 -2.90 27.38 -2.09
N ALA A 54 -2.91 28.27 -3.08
CA ALA A 54 -1.70 28.86 -3.65
C ALA A 54 -0.90 29.64 -2.59
N GLY A 55 -1.58 30.46 -1.77
CA GLY A 55 -0.96 31.20 -0.67
C GLY A 55 -0.37 30.29 0.42
N PHE A 56 -1.05 29.19 0.76
CA PHE A 56 -0.55 28.20 1.71
C PHE A 56 0.79 27.60 1.26
N PHE A 57 0.87 27.12 0.00
CA PHE A 57 2.12 26.57 -0.53
C PHE A 57 3.18 27.65 -0.79
N ALA A 58 2.78 28.88 -1.13
CA ALA A 58 3.71 30.01 -1.25
C ALA A 58 4.38 30.32 0.09
N GLY A 59 3.59 30.46 1.17
CA GLY A 59 4.10 30.66 2.53
C GLY A 59 5.03 29.52 2.95
N GLY A 60 4.69 28.30 2.53
CA GLY A 60 5.54 27.14 2.72
C GLY A 60 6.92 27.21 2.07
N VAL A 61 6.95 27.43 0.75
CA VAL A 61 8.21 27.53 0.00
C VAL A 61 9.02 28.72 0.49
N ILE A 62 8.40 29.87 0.73
CA ILE A 62 9.10 31.05 1.23
C ILE A 62 9.67 30.78 2.62
N GLY A 63 8.87 30.21 3.53
CA GLY A 63 9.30 29.87 4.88
C GLY A 63 10.47 28.89 4.89
N SER A 64 10.36 27.77 4.15
CA SER A 64 11.44 26.79 4.09
C SER A 64 12.70 27.33 3.41
N MET A 65 12.57 28.21 2.40
CA MET A 65 13.73 28.89 1.83
C MET A 65 14.36 29.87 2.83
N VAL A 66 13.59 30.63 3.60
CA VAL A 66 14.14 31.55 4.62
C VAL A 66 14.91 30.79 5.69
N ASP A 67 14.35 29.66 6.17
CA ASP A 67 14.92 28.91 7.28
C ASP A 67 16.05 27.96 6.86
N ALA A 68 15.98 27.41 5.64
CA ALA A 68 16.82 26.28 5.23
C ALA A 68 17.53 26.48 3.87
N PHE A 69 17.69 27.71 3.35
CA PHE A 69 18.40 27.95 2.08
C PHE A 69 19.78 27.29 2.03
N ASN A 70 20.55 27.40 3.12
CA ASN A 70 21.84 26.73 3.34
C ASN A 70 22.79 26.77 2.13
N GLY A 71 23.02 27.98 1.58
CA GLY A 71 23.92 28.16 0.43
C GLY A 71 23.44 27.50 -0.87
N GLY A 72 22.13 27.28 -1.00
CA GLY A 72 21.50 26.60 -2.12
C GLY A 72 21.23 25.11 -1.89
N ARG A 73 21.62 24.55 -0.73
CA ARG A 73 21.33 23.14 -0.38
C ARG A 73 19.85 22.83 -0.30
N TRP A 74 18.98 23.82 -0.09
CA TRP A 74 17.53 23.67 -0.21
C TRP A 74 17.11 23.00 -1.53
N PHE A 75 17.79 23.32 -2.65
CA PHE A 75 17.45 22.78 -3.96
C PHE A 75 17.81 21.30 -4.15
N ILE A 76 18.46 20.64 -3.20
CA ILE A 76 18.87 19.25 -3.37
C ILE A 76 17.79 18.26 -2.96
N TYR A 77 16.84 18.65 -2.11
CA TYR A 77 15.87 17.74 -1.51
C TYR A 77 14.63 17.53 -2.38
N LEU A 78 14.20 16.27 -2.50
CA LEU A 78 12.97 15.89 -3.19
C LEU A 78 11.73 16.53 -2.53
N THR A 79 11.75 16.67 -1.21
CA THR A 79 10.67 17.35 -0.47
C THR A 79 10.48 18.78 -0.95
N ASP A 80 11.57 19.54 -1.10
CA ASP A 80 11.54 20.93 -1.55
C ASP A 80 11.15 21.05 -3.04
N TRP A 81 11.57 20.10 -3.87
CA TRP A 81 11.06 19.97 -5.24
C TRP A 81 9.54 19.71 -5.25
N GLY A 82 9.07 18.82 -4.37
CA GLY A 82 7.65 18.53 -4.20
C GLY A 82 6.84 19.75 -3.76
N PHE A 83 7.33 20.54 -2.80
CA PHE A 83 6.71 21.79 -2.39
C PHE A 83 6.68 22.83 -3.49
N SER A 84 7.78 22.97 -4.22
CA SER A 84 7.87 23.88 -5.38
C SER A 84 6.83 23.52 -6.44
N LEU A 85 6.64 22.23 -6.70
CA LEU A 85 5.62 21.72 -7.62
C LEU A 85 4.20 21.92 -7.08
N CYS A 86 3.99 21.80 -5.76
CA CYS A 86 2.71 22.14 -5.13
C CYS A 86 2.39 23.63 -5.30
N PHE A 87 3.34 24.51 -4.99
CA PHE A 87 3.19 25.95 -5.16
C PHE A 87 2.93 26.33 -6.61
N PHE A 88 3.74 25.80 -7.54
CA PHE A 88 3.55 26.00 -8.97
C PHE A 88 2.16 25.56 -9.42
N CYS A 89 1.77 24.32 -9.14
CA CYS A 89 0.50 23.75 -9.58
C CYS A 89 -0.70 24.53 -9.00
N CYS A 90 -0.68 24.84 -7.70
CA CYS A 90 -1.79 25.56 -7.06
C CYS A 90 -1.92 26.99 -7.59
N THR A 91 -0.80 27.69 -7.77
CA THR A 91 -0.78 29.03 -8.38
C THR A 91 -1.25 28.99 -9.82
N TYR A 92 -0.77 28.02 -10.60
CA TYR A 92 -1.17 27.86 -12.00
C TYR A 92 -2.67 27.56 -12.12
N GLY A 93 -3.21 26.70 -11.24
CA GLY A 93 -4.64 26.43 -11.12
C GLY A 93 -5.45 27.67 -10.72
N ALA A 94 -4.95 28.48 -9.79
CA ALA A 94 -5.58 29.74 -9.39
C ALA A 94 -5.62 30.76 -10.53
N VAL A 95 -4.53 30.88 -11.30
CA VAL A 95 -4.47 31.74 -12.49
C VAL A 95 -5.45 31.25 -13.56
N ILE A 96 -5.50 29.94 -13.86
CA ILE A 96 -6.48 29.37 -14.80
C ILE A 96 -7.91 29.66 -14.34
N ALA A 97 -8.22 29.40 -13.07
CA ALA A 97 -9.54 29.65 -12.51
C ALA A 97 -9.90 31.15 -12.58
N THR A 98 -8.95 32.04 -12.36
CA THR A 98 -9.14 33.51 -12.47
C THR A 98 -9.45 33.93 -13.90
N ILE A 99 -8.66 33.46 -14.87
CA ILE A 99 -8.86 33.77 -16.29
C ILE A 99 -10.25 33.29 -16.73
N TYR A 100 -10.63 32.07 -16.35
CA TYR A 100 -11.94 31.51 -16.65
C TYR A 100 -13.08 32.27 -15.97
N PHE A 101 -12.89 32.68 -14.70
CA PHE A 101 -13.88 33.48 -13.98
C PHE A 101 -14.17 34.82 -14.67
N ILE A 102 -13.15 35.47 -15.23
CA ILE A 102 -13.30 36.74 -15.98
C ILE A 102 -13.84 36.47 -17.39
N LYS A 103 -13.31 35.46 -18.10
CA LYS A 103 -13.64 35.10 -19.49
C LYS A 103 -13.85 33.58 -19.62
N PRO A 104 -15.07 33.04 -19.40
CA PRO A 104 -15.33 31.61 -19.42
C PRO A 104 -15.02 30.91 -20.76
N LEU A 105 -15.11 31.64 -21.88
CA LEU A 105 -14.83 31.12 -23.23
C LEU A 105 -13.36 31.29 -23.66
N TYR A 106 -12.46 31.65 -22.75
CA TYR A 106 -11.06 31.93 -23.10
C TYR A 106 -10.28 30.69 -23.53
N PHE A 107 -10.49 29.56 -22.86
CA PHE A 107 -9.74 28.33 -23.14
C PHE A 107 -10.48 27.46 -24.17
N ALA A 108 -9.79 27.15 -25.26
CA ALA A 108 -10.27 26.18 -26.24
C ALA A 108 -9.96 24.73 -25.80
N PRO A 109 -10.74 23.73 -26.29
CA PRO A 109 -10.41 22.31 -26.12
C PRO A 109 -8.98 22.01 -26.56
N GLY A 110 -8.24 21.29 -25.72
CA GLY A 110 -6.82 20.97 -25.99
C GLY A 110 -5.82 22.12 -25.83
N SER A 111 -6.22 23.24 -25.21
CA SER A 111 -5.34 24.35 -24.84
C SER A 111 -4.05 23.87 -24.14
N ARG A 112 -2.90 24.38 -24.57
CA ARG A 112 -1.59 24.04 -23.98
C ARG A 112 -1.53 24.38 -22.49
N ALA A 113 -2.16 25.47 -22.07
CA ALA A 113 -2.20 25.86 -20.66
C ALA A 113 -2.91 24.80 -19.81
N LEU A 114 -4.07 24.32 -20.25
CA LEU A 114 -4.81 23.29 -19.52
C LEU A 114 -4.05 21.96 -19.48
N LYS A 115 -3.32 21.61 -20.55
CA LYS A 115 -2.46 20.42 -20.57
C LYS A 115 -1.31 20.49 -19.57
N ILE A 116 -0.63 21.65 -19.51
CA ILE A 116 0.44 21.89 -18.54
C ILE A 116 -0.12 21.76 -17.12
N TYR A 117 -1.28 22.38 -16.87
CA TYR A 117 -1.94 22.29 -15.57
C TYR A 117 -2.25 20.84 -15.21
N TRP A 118 -2.83 20.09 -16.14
CA TRP A 118 -3.20 18.70 -15.92
C TRP A 118 -2.01 17.80 -15.58
N ILE A 119 -0.93 17.90 -16.38
CA ILE A 119 0.32 17.19 -16.11
C ILE A 119 0.85 17.58 -14.73
N SER A 120 0.93 18.88 -14.45
CA SER A 120 1.49 19.36 -13.19
C SER A 120 0.68 18.89 -11.99
N HIS A 121 -0.65 18.94 -12.06
CA HIS A 121 -1.52 18.53 -10.96
C HIS A 121 -1.37 17.05 -10.66
N TYR A 122 -1.46 16.21 -11.69
CA TYR A 122 -1.33 14.77 -11.51
C TYR A 122 0.06 14.39 -10.99
N THR A 123 1.13 14.97 -11.54
CA THR A 123 2.50 14.77 -11.03
C THR A 123 2.65 15.20 -9.58
N THR A 124 2.14 16.38 -9.22
CA THR A 124 2.23 16.93 -7.87
C THR A 124 1.47 16.08 -6.85
N VAL A 125 0.25 15.62 -7.16
CA VAL A 125 -0.54 14.75 -6.27
C VAL A 125 0.23 13.46 -5.97
N VAL A 126 0.77 12.80 -7.01
CA VAL A 126 1.51 11.54 -6.84
C VAL A 126 2.82 11.75 -6.09
N LEU A 127 3.57 12.81 -6.39
CA LEU A 127 4.81 13.12 -5.68
C LEU A 127 4.57 13.48 -4.21
N ALA A 128 3.51 14.22 -3.89
CA ALA A 128 3.17 14.53 -2.49
C ALA A 128 2.96 13.23 -1.68
N MET A 129 2.14 12.30 -2.21
CA MET A 129 1.91 11.00 -1.58
C MET A 129 3.20 10.17 -1.47
N LEU A 130 4.05 10.18 -2.50
CA LEU A 130 5.33 9.49 -2.48
C LEU A 130 6.26 10.06 -1.40
N ILE A 131 6.36 11.38 -1.28
CA ILE A 131 7.20 12.06 -0.28
C ILE A 131 6.72 11.70 1.12
N THR A 132 5.41 11.75 1.39
CA THR A 132 4.84 11.32 2.67
C THR A 132 5.19 9.87 2.96
N LEU A 133 4.96 8.96 2.02
CA LEU A 133 5.25 7.54 2.20
C LEU A 133 6.74 7.30 2.49
N VAL A 134 7.63 7.81 1.65
CA VAL A 134 9.07 7.60 1.77
C VAL A 134 9.60 8.23 3.05
N PHE A 135 9.15 9.43 3.40
CA PHE A 135 9.59 10.08 4.63
C PHE A 135 9.20 9.26 5.86
N TRP A 136 7.90 8.98 6.05
CA TRP A 136 7.43 8.32 7.27
C TRP A 136 7.81 6.83 7.33
N ALA A 137 7.87 6.14 6.19
CA ALA A 137 8.16 4.70 6.17
C ALA A 137 9.67 4.39 6.08
N ALA A 138 10.47 5.24 5.41
CA ALA A 138 11.88 4.95 5.14
C ALA A 138 12.85 5.89 5.86
N LEU A 139 12.56 7.19 5.98
CA LEU A 139 13.52 8.17 6.51
C LEU A 139 13.36 8.45 8.01
N TYR A 140 12.14 8.74 8.47
CA TYR A 140 11.81 9.12 9.85
C TYR A 140 12.30 8.10 10.90
N PRO A 141 12.19 6.77 10.70
CA PRO A 141 12.67 5.79 11.67
C PRO A 141 14.19 5.84 11.92
N SER A 142 14.96 6.39 10.98
CA SER A 142 16.42 6.54 11.10
C SER A 142 16.83 7.90 11.70
N MET A 143 15.87 8.75 12.07
CA MET A 143 16.10 10.09 12.62
C MET A 143 15.31 10.27 13.94
N PRO A 144 15.56 9.44 14.98
CA PRO A 144 14.76 9.42 16.21
C PRO A 144 14.80 10.73 17.01
N GLU A 145 15.86 11.53 16.84
CA GLU A 145 15.98 12.87 17.45
C GLU A 145 15.12 13.93 16.74
N MET A 146 14.73 13.67 15.50
CA MET A 146 13.90 14.55 14.68
C MET A 146 12.44 14.23 14.98
N GLY A 147 11.87 14.89 15.99
CA GLY A 147 10.49 14.66 16.43
C GLY A 147 9.45 14.94 15.32
N ALA A 148 8.21 14.49 15.52
CA ALA A 148 7.06 14.88 14.70
C ALA A 148 6.61 16.32 15.02
N ASP A 149 7.57 17.26 14.95
CA ASP A 149 7.30 18.67 15.12
C ASP A 149 6.41 19.22 14.00
N LEU A 150 5.90 20.43 14.21
CA LEU A 150 4.97 21.05 13.29
C LEU A 150 5.57 21.19 11.88
N TYR A 151 6.88 21.43 11.78
CA TYR A 151 7.56 21.55 10.49
C TYR A 151 7.61 20.22 9.75
N ASN A 152 7.96 19.11 10.40
CA ASN A 152 8.02 17.79 9.76
C ASN A 152 6.63 17.28 9.35
N LEU A 153 5.61 17.49 10.18
CA LEU A 153 4.22 17.21 9.80
C LEU A 153 3.81 18.06 8.59
N TRP A 154 4.16 19.35 8.62
CA TRP A 154 3.85 20.26 7.54
C TRP A 154 4.56 19.86 6.23
N ALA A 155 5.86 19.58 6.30
CA ALA A 155 6.71 19.24 5.17
C ALA A 155 6.40 17.85 4.58
N HIS A 156 6.02 16.88 5.41
CA HIS A 156 5.94 15.48 4.98
C HIS A 156 4.54 14.87 5.08
N ALA A 157 3.53 15.56 5.60
CA ALA A 157 2.16 15.06 5.63
C ALA A 157 1.13 16.04 5.04
N PHE A 158 1.23 17.34 5.34
CA PHE A 158 0.22 18.31 4.88
C PHE A 158 0.20 18.49 3.37
N ASN A 159 1.34 18.35 2.69
CA ASN A 159 1.38 18.34 1.22
C ASN A 159 0.43 17.29 0.62
N SER A 160 0.48 16.05 1.10
CA SER A 160 -0.41 14.96 0.68
C SER A 160 -1.86 15.25 1.02
N VAL A 161 -2.14 15.69 2.25
CA VAL A 161 -3.50 16.02 2.68
C VAL A 161 -4.11 17.09 1.76
N CYS A 162 -3.39 18.19 1.55
CA CYS A 162 -3.83 19.29 0.69
C CYS A 162 -4.05 18.84 -0.76
N MET A 163 -3.12 18.09 -1.34
CA MET A 163 -3.21 17.66 -2.74
C MET A 163 -4.27 16.58 -2.97
N ILE A 164 -4.49 15.68 -2.01
CA ILE A 164 -5.58 14.70 -2.05
C ILE A 164 -6.93 15.43 -1.94
N LEU A 165 -7.06 16.37 -1.01
CA LEU A 165 -8.28 17.19 -0.90
C LEU A 165 -8.53 17.96 -2.19
N ASP A 166 -7.52 18.58 -2.80
CA ASP A 166 -7.67 19.27 -4.08
C ASP A 166 -8.10 18.32 -5.21
N CYS A 167 -7.58 17.09 -5.23
CA CYS A 167 -8.00 16.03 -6.16
C CYS A 167 -9.50 15.72 -6.03
N PHE A 168 -10.06 15.76 -4.82
CA PHE A 168 -11.52 15.65 -4.61
C PHE A 168 -12.29 16.92 -4.98
N MET A 169 -11.64 18.05 -5.21
CA MET A 169 -12.33 19.31 -5.54
C MET A 169 -12.35 19.60 -7.03
N VAL A 170 -11.35 19.16 -7.80
CA VAL A 170 -11.22 19.44 -9.24
C VAL A 170 -12.25 18.67 -10.09
N ALA A 171 -12.63 19.23 -11.25
CA ALA A 171 -13.59 18.61 -12.18
C ALA A 171 -12.96 17.92 -13.41
N PHE A 172 -11.68 18.13 -13.68
CA PHE A 172 -11.02 17.48 -14.80
C PHE A 172 -10.70 16.01 -14.48
N PRO A 173 -10.66 15.13 -15.49
CA PRO A 173 -10.53 13.70 -15.24
C PRO A 173 -9.11 13.31 -14.79
N THR A 174 -9.05 12.29 -13.95
CA THR A 174 -7.81 11.61 -13.58
C THR A 174 -7.68 10.35 -14.42
N ARG A 175 -6.60 10.21 -15.21
CA ARG A 175 -6.35 9.04 -16.07
C ARG A 175 -5.21 8.19 -15.54
N ILE A 176 -5.40 6.87 -15.49
CA ILE A 176 -4.37 5.96 -14.96
C ILE A 176 -3.09 6.03 -15.81
N MET A 177 -3.20 6.11 -17.14
CA MET A 177 -2.03 6.16 -18.03
C MET A 177 -1.17 7.40 -17.85
N HIS A 178 -1.65 8.43 -17.15
CA HIS A 178 -0.85 9.62 -16.82
C HIS A 178 0.22 9.33 -15.76
N PHE A 179 0.30 8.12 -15.19
CA PHE A 179 1.39 7.66 -14.29
C PHE A 179 2.79 7.93 -14.84
N VAL A 180 2.95 8.04 -16.16
CA VAL A 180 4.23 8.35 -16.81
C VAL A 180 4.80 9.70 -16.39
N TYR A 181 3.97 10.71 -16.12
CA TYR A 181 4.46 12.05 -15.77
C TYR A 181 5.13 12.10 -14.39
N PRO A 182 4.52 11.59 -13.30
CA PRO A 182 5.20 11.50 -12.02
C PRO A 182 6.39 10.53 -12.07
N LEU A 183 6.32 9.45 -12.85
CA LEU A 183 7.46 8.55 -13.03
C LEU A 183 8.66 9.28 -13.66
N ILE A 184 8.44 10.06 -14.72
CA ILE A 184 9.50 10.87 -15.35
C ILE A 184 10.07 11.86 -14.34
N ALA A 185 9.24 12.51 -13.52
CA ALA A 185 9.71 13.43 -12.49
C ALA A 185 10.59 12.73 -11.44
N GLY A 186 10.18 11.56 -10.96
CA GLY A 186 10.97 10.73 -10.03
C GLY A 186 12.30 10.28 -10.61
N LEU A 187 12.31 9.81 -11.87
CA LEU A 187 13.54 9.44 -12.58
C LEU A 187 14.46 10.64 -12.82
N THR A 188 13.89 11.81 -13.08
CA THR A 188 14.65 13.06 -13.24
C THR A 188 15.36 13.44 -11.94
N TYR A 189 14.66 13.32 -10.80
CA TYR A 189 15.28 13.55 -9.50
C TYR A 189 16.36 12.49 -9.19
N GLY A 190 16.12 11.22 -9.52
CA GLY A 190 17.12 10.16 -9.40
C GLY A 190 18.39 10.47 -10.20
N LEU A 191 18.24 10.89 -11.46
CA LEU A 191 19.36 11.31 -12.31
C LEU A 191 20.07 12.55 -11.75
N PHE A 192 19.32 13.55 -11.30
CA PHE A 192 19.88 14.72 -10.62
C PHE A 192 20.72 14.32 -9.41
N SER A 193 20.21 13.43 -8.55
CA SER A 193 20.93 12.98 -7.36
C SER A 193 22.25 12.28 -7.68
N LEU A 194 22.29 11.52 -8.78
CA LEU A 194 23.50 10.87 -9.28
C LEU A 194 24.53 11.89 -9.77
N ILE A 195 24.07 12.86 -10.57
CA ILE A 195 24.94 13.94 -11.08
C ILE A 195 25.49 14.78 -9.92
N TYR A 196 24.64 15.11 -8.94
CA TYR A 196 25.04 15.85 -7.74
C TYR A 196 26.14 15.12 -6.98
N PHE A 197 25.97 13.81 -6.77
CA PHE A 197 26.98 12.96 -6.14
C PHE A 197 28.32 12.95 -6.90
N TRP A 198 28.30 12.74 -8.22
CA TRP A 198 29.53 12.75 -9.05
C TRP A 198 30.20 14.11 -9.13
N SER A 199 29.44 15.19 -8.91
CA SER A 199 29.97 16.55 -8.83
C SER A 199 30.61 16.87 -7.47
N GLY A 200 30.67 15.91 -6.54
CA GLY A 200 31.20 16.11 -5.19
C GLY A 200 30.21 16.78 -4.23
N GLY A 201 28.91 16.73 -4.55
CA GLY A 201 27.85 17.30 -3.71
C GLY A 201 27.77 16.66 -2.32
N VAL A 202 27.43 17.48 -1.32
CA VAL A 202 27.23 17.04 0.07
C VAL A 202 25.97 17.64 0.67
N ASP A 203 25.40 16.98 1.67
CA ASP A 203 24.29 17.49 2.47
C ASP A 203 24.76 18.60 3.46
N PRO A 204 23.87 19.19 4.28
CA PRO A 204 24.22 20.16 5.30
C PRO A 204 25.24 19.69 6.34
N LEU A 205 25.28 18.37 6.61
CA LEU A 205 26.16 17.74 7.59
C LEU A 205 27.50 17.31 6.99
N GLY A 206 27.69 17.46 5.67
CA GLY A 206 28.91 17.07 4.96
C GLY A 206 28.90 15.63 4.44
N ASN A 207 27.78 14.91 4.54
CA ASN A 207 27.63 13.57 3.98
C ASN A 207 27.53 13.65 2.46
N ARG A 208 28.06 12.64 1.76
CA ARG A 208 28.05 12.59 0.27
C ARG A 208 26.72 12.16 -0.34
N PHE A 209 25.72 11.85 0.47
CA PHE A 209 24.37 11.49 0.02
C PHE A 209 23.36 12.59 0.39
N ILE A 210 22.32 12.76 -0.44
CA ILE A 210 21.20 13.67 -0.11
C ILE A 210 20.26 13.02 0.92
N TYR A 211 19.90 11.77 0.65
CA TYR A 211 19.19 10.87 1.55
C TYR A 211 20.01 9.59 1.63
N PHE A 212 20.11 8.96 2.80
CA PHE A 212 20.89 7.73 2.93
C PHE A 212 20.36 6.59 2.04
N ILE A 213 19.06 6.58 1.72
CA ILE A 213 18.46 5.64 0.76
C ILE A 213 18.92 5.90 -0.70
N LEU A 214 19.43 7.10 -0.99
CA LEU A 214 20.03 7.49 -2.27
C LEU A 214 21.55 7.68 -2.13
N ASP A 215 22.19 6.88 -1.29
CA ASP A 215 23.64 6.86 -1.18
C ASP A 215 24.28 6.19 -2.40
N TRP A 216 24.85 7.00 -3.28
CA TRP A 216 25.51 6.55 -4.51
C TRP A 216 26.92 5.98 -4.28
N GLU A 217 27.47 6.06 -3.07
CA GLU A 217 28.63 5.23 -2.68
C GLU A 217 28.22 3.76 -2.58
N GLN A 218 26.94 3.51 -2.33
CA GLN A 218 26.28 2.21 -2.36
C GLN A 218 25.30 2.14 -3.54
N PRO A 219 25.78 2.03 -4.80
CA PRO A 219 24.93 2.14 -5.97
C PRO A 219 23.77 1.14 -5.99
N GLY A 220 23.92 -0.04 -5.37
CA GLY A 220 22.83 -1.00 -5.19
C GLY A 220 21.69 -0.49 -4.29
N LEU A 221 21.99 0.27 -3.23
CA LEU A 221 20.99 0.91 -2.37
C LEU A 221 20.29 2.05 -3.12
N ALA A 222 21.05 2.92 -3.80
CA ALA A 222 20.47 4.04 -4.55
C ALA A 222 19.60 3.56 -5.74
N ILE A 223 20.11 2.62 -6.54
CA ILE A 223 19.34 1.97 -7.61
C ILE A 223 18.16 1.23 -7.02
N GLY A 224 18.33 0.45 -5.96
CA GLY A 224 17.25 -0.25 -5.26
C GLY A 224 16.23 0.68 -4.59
N SER A 225 16.51 1.96 -4.37
CA SER A 225 15.51 2.93 -3.89
C SER A 225 14.76 3.59 -5.03
N ILE A 226 15.43 3.87 -6.15
CA ILE A 226 14.83 4.37 -7.38
C ILE A 226 13.98 3.27 -8.07
N CYS A 227 14.49 2.04 -8.03
CA CYS A 227 13.97 0.86 -8.67
C CYS A 227 13.35 -0.13 -7.69
N GLY A 228 13.31 0.08 -6.38
CA GLY A 228 12.88 -0.95 -5.40
C GLY A 228 11.45 -1.43 -5.60
N CYS A 229 10.56 -0.56 -6.07
CA CYS A 229 9.26 -0.98 -6.57
C CYS A 229 9.40 -1.87 -7.81
N VAL A 230 10.31 -1.56 -8.73
CA VAL A 230 10.59 -2.26 -10.00
C VAL A 230 11.36 -3.59 -9.83
N GLU A 231 12.31 -3.69 -8.91
CA GLU A 231 13.08 -4.91 -8.62
C GLU A 231 12.20 -6.03 -8.07
N GLU A 232 11.23 -5.66 -7.23
CA GLU A 232 10.25 -6.61 -6.74
C GLU A 232 9.33 -7.12 -7.85
N PHE A 233 9.15 -6.41 -8.98
CA PHE A 233 8.39 -6.89 -10.14
C PHE A 233 9.19 -7.79 -11.10
N GLN A 234 10.42 -8.18 -10.75
CA GLN A 234 11.19 -9.12 -11.58
C GLN A 234 10.59 -10.53 -11.57
N ARG A 235 10.65 -11.24 -12.71
CA ARG A 235 10.20 -12.64 -12.83
C ARG A 235 10.91 -13.58 -11.83
N SER A 236 12.16 -13.29 -11.49
CA SER A 236 12.94 -14.03 -10.47
C SER A 236 12.28 -14.01 -9.09
N LYS A 237 11.55 -12.94 -8.75
CA LYS A 237 10.90 -12.77 -7.44
C LYS A 237 9.66 -13.65 -7.25
N ILE A 238 9.12 -14.22 -8.35
CA ILE A 238 8.10 -15.30 -8.30
C ILE A 238 8.69 -16.57 -7.64
N SER A 239 10.00 -16.77 -7.72
CA SER A 239 10.65 -17.97 -7.18
C SER A 239 10.33 -18.19 -5.70
N LEU A 240 9.98 -19.42 -5.35
CA LEU A 240 9.81 -19.88 -3.97
C LEU A 240 11.11 -20.49 -3.40
N HIS A 241 12.26 -20.15 -3.99
CA HIS A 241 13.56 -20.53 -3.44
C HIS A 241 14.02 -19.52 -2.39
N PHE A 242 14.48 -20.04 -1.26
CA PHE A 242 15.10 -19.28 -0.19
C PHE A 242 16.19 -20.16 0.45
N GLU A 243 17.36 -19.58 0.68
CA GLU A 243 18.56 -20.33 1.09
C GLU A 243 18.50 -20.82 2.53
N ASP A 244 18.06 -19.98 3.47
CA ASP A 244 17.93 -20.34 4.88
C ASP A 244 16.53 -20.91 5.16
N PRO A 245 16.33 -22.23 5.33
CA PRO A 245 15.03 -22.79 5.68
C PRO A 245 14.56 -22.40 7.08
N GLY A 246 15.48 -22.02 7.98
CA GLY A 246 15.19 -21.71 9.37
C GLY A 246 14.24 -20.51 9.53
N VAL A 247 14.28 -19.53 8.62
CA VAL A 247 13.37 -18.35 8.64
C VAL A 247 11.89 -18.72 8.53
N PHE A 248 11.56 -19.87 7.96
CA PHE A 248 10.17 -20.34 7.83
C PHE A 248 9.64 -20.97 9.11
N CYS A 249 10.56 -21.44 9.96
CA CYS A 249 10.24 -22.16 11.18
C CYS A 249 10.22 -21.29 12.43
N ARG A 250 10.75 -20.06 12.36
CA ARG A 250 11.02 -19.19 13.51
C ARG A 250 10.26 -17.87 13.49
N SER A 251 10.10 -17.29 14.67
CA SER A 251 9.71 -15.89 14.80
C SER A 251 10.87 -14.99 14.37
N GLN A 252 10.56 -13.81 13.83
CA GLN A 252 11.54 -12.74 13.63
C GLN A 252 12.20 -12.34 14.96
N TRP A 253 11.46 -12.42 16.07
CA TRP A 253 11.84 -11.85 17.37
C TRP A 253 12.46 -12.88 18.33
N GLN A 254 12.59 -14.14 17.91
CA GLN A 254 13.15 -15.16 18.80
C GLN A 254 14.68 -15.06 18.90
N LYS A 255 15.20 -15.38 20.08
CA LYS A 255 16.64 -15.56 20.32
C LYS A 255 16.95 -17.05 20.39
N GLY A 256 17.98 -17.49 19.65
CA GLY A 256 18.39 -18.90 19.57
C GLY A 256 17.52 -19.77 18.65
N ASP A 257 17.89 -21.05 18.57
CA ASP A 257 17.32 -21.98 17.60
C ASP A 257 15.98 -22.59 18.03
N ARG A 258 15.72 -22.63 19.34
CA ARG A 258 14.51 -23.23 19.93
C ARG A 258 13.77 -22.21 20.79
N ASN A 259 12.48 -22.05 20.55
CA ASN A 259 11.62 -21.17 21.34
C ASN A 259 10.24 -21.81 21.56
N LEU A 260 9.97 -22.24 22.80
CA LEU A 260 8.69 -22.86 23.17
C LEU A 260 7.53 -21.86 23.08
N ILE A 261 7.75 -20.58 23.41
CA ILE A 261 6.73 -19.52 23.34
C ILE A 261 6.24 -19.37 21.89
N TRP A 262 7.16 -19.44 20.92
CA TRP A 262 6.80 -19.40 19.51
C TRP A 262 5.92 -20.58 19.09
N VAL A 263 6.27 -21.79 19.52
CA VAL A 263 5.47 -22.99 19.23
C VAL A 263 4.08 -22.89 19.86
N LEU A 264 3.99 -22.44 21.12
CA LEU A 264 2.72 -22.21 21.80
C LEU A 264 1.87 -21.15 21.09
N TYR A 265 2.47 -20.04 20.68
CA TYR A 265 1.78 -19.00 19.90
C TYR A 265 1.18 -19.56 18.61
N ARG A 266 1.92 -20.40 17.87
CA ARG A 266 1.41 -21.03 16.64
C ARG A 266 0.22 -21.96 16.90
N TRP A 267 0.28 -22.78 17.95
CA TRP A 267 -0.84 -23.66 18.32
C TRP A 267 -2.05 -22.90 18.84
N ILE A 268 -1.87 -21.79 19.57
CA ILE A 268 -2.96 -20.90 19.98
C ILE A 268 -3.66 -20.30 18.76
N LEU A 269 -2.88 -19.81 17.79
CA LEU A 269 -3.43 -19.25 16.55
C LEU A 269 -4.19 -20.32 15.73
N ALA A 270 -3.66 -21.54 15.65
CA ALA A 270 -4.35 -22.67 15.02
C ALA A 270 -5.66 -23.02 15.73
N ALA A 271 -5.67 -23.06 17.07
CA ALA A 271 -6.86 -23.31 17.86
C ALA A 271 -7.92 -22.20 17.71
N PHE A 272 -7.50 -20.94 17.61
CA PHE A 272 -8.38 -19.80 17.36
C PHE A 272 -9.15 -19.97 16.03
N PHE A 273 -8.45 -20.27 14.94
CA PHE A 273 -9.10 -20.50 13.65
C PHE A 273 -9.90 -21.80 13.62
N ALA A 274 -9.49 -22.84 14.36
CA ALA A 274 -10.27 -24.07 14.48
C ALA A 274 -11.62 -23.82 15.15
N ALA A 275 -11.61 -23.05 16.24
CA ALA A 275 -12.83 -22.64 16.94
C ALA A 275 -13.75 -21.83 16.02
N GLY A 276 -13.21 -20.91 15.22
CA GLY A 276 -14.05 -20.12 14.30
C GLY A 276 -14.59 -20.91 13.10
N VAL A 277 -13.84 -21.87 12.55
CA VAL A 277 -14.38 -22.79 11.53
C VAL A 277 -15.50 -23.65 12.13
N ILE A 278 -15.31 -24.22 13.33
CA ILE A 278 -16.34 -25.01 13.99
C ILE A 278 -17.59 -24.14 14.28
N GLY A 279 -17.39 -22.94 14.83
CA GLY A 279 -18.47 -22.01 15.14
C GLY A 279 -19.26 -21.57 13.91
N SER A 280 -18.57 -21.19 12.83
CA SER A 280 -19.23 -20.81 11.57
C SER A 280 -19.96 -21.98 10.92
N MET A 281 -19.41 -23.20 10.94
CA MET A 281 -20.14 -24.38 10.48
C MET A 281 -21.37 -24.67 11.34
N MET A 282 -21.30 -24.53 12.66
CA MET A 282 -22.47 -24.72 13.53
C MET A 282 -23.59 -23.72 13.25
N GLN A 283 -23.25 -22.51 12.83
CA GLN A 283 -24.21 -21.44 12.56
C GLN A 283 -24.75 -21.47 11.12
N ASP A 284 -23.88 -21.66 10.13
CA ASP A 284 -24.17 -21.35 8.72
C ASP A 284 -24.17 -22.58 7.79
N PHE A 285 -23.95 -23.80 8.29
CA PHE A 285 -23.86 -25.01 7.43
C PHE A 285 -25.11 -25.25 6.58
N ASN A 286 -26.30 -24.80 7.00
CA ASN A 286 -27.61 -24.81 6.30
C ASN A 286 -27.63 -25.50 4.90
N GLY A 287 -27.66 -26.84 4.89
CA GLY A 287 -27.76 -27.62 3.65
C GLY A 287 -26.53 -27.58 2.72
N GLY A 288 -25.36 -27.25 3.25
CA GLY A 288 -24.10 -27.07 2.52
C GLY A 288 -23.80 -25.62 2.09
N ARG A 289 -24.64 -24.64 2.44
CA ARG A 289 -24.47 -23.23 2.03
C ARG A 289 -23.24 -22.55 2.65
N TRP A 290 -22.68 -23.07 3.74
CA TRP A 290 -21.38 -22.62 4.23
C TRP A 290 -20.26 -22.71 3.16
N PHE A 291 -20.33 -23.68 2.25
CA PHE A 291 -19.31 -23.83 1.21
C PHE A 291 -19.35 -22.77 0.10
N ILE A 292 -20.38 -21.92 0.02
CA ILE A 292 -20.51 -20.94 -1.06
C ILE A 292 -19.87 -19.59 -0.73
N PHE A 293 -19.55 -19.30 0.54
CA PHE A 293 -19.03 -18.01 0.94
C PHE A 293 -17.49 -17.95 0.88
N LEU A 294 -16.97 -16.86 0.33
CA LEU A 294 -15.52 -16.58 0.28
C LEU A 294 -14.94 -16.41 1.68
N THR A 295 -15.73 -15.90 2.63
CA THR A 295 -15.34 -15.77 4.05
C THR A 295 -14.96 -17.12 4.62
N ASP A 296 -15.79 -18.15 4.38
CA ASP A 296 -15.60 -19.50 4.90
C ASP A 296 -14.41 -20.20 4.24
N TRP A 297 -14.20 -19.97 2.95
CA TRP A 297 -12.98 -20.39 2.25
C TRP A 297 -11.74 -19.74 2.87
N GLY A 298 -11.78 -18.43 3.12
CA GLY A 298 -10.70 -17.69 3.77
C GLY A 298 -10.41 -18.22 5.17
N PHE A 299 -11.44 -18.45 5.98
CA PHE A 299 -11.32 -18.98 7.33
C PHE A 299 -10.72 -20.39 7.35
N THR A 300 -11.15 -21.25 6.42
CA THR A 300 -10.59 -22.59 6.24
C THR A 300 -9.12 -22.56 5.85
N LEU A 301 -8.75 -21.64 4.94
CA LEU A 301 -7.35 -21.46 4.55
C LEU A 301 -6.51 -20.93 5.72
N CYS A 302 -7.05 -20.05 6.56
CA CYS A 302 -6.39 -19.58 7.78
C CYS A 302 -6.18 -20.73 8.77
N LEU A 303 -7.18 -21.59 9.00
CA LEU A 303 -7.03 -22.80 9.81
C LEU A 303 -5.93 -23.70 9.27
N PHE A 304 -5.95 -23.99 7.97
CA PHE A 304 -4.92 -24.78 7.31
C PHE A 304 -3.53 -24.16 7.52
N THR A 305 -3.38 -22.88 7.22
CA THR A 305 -2.09 -22.16 7.32
C THR A 305 -1.56 -22.15 8.74
N CYS A 306 -2.40 -21.85 9.73
CA CYS A 306 -1.96 -21.74 11.13
C CYS A 306 -1.61 -23.11 11.70
N THR A 307 -2.39 -24.15 11.39
CA THR A 307 -2.08 -25.53 11.77
C THR A 307 -0.78 -26.00 11.12
N TYR A 308 -0.61 -25.73 9.82
CA TYR A 308 0.58 -26.11 9.08
C TYR A 308 1.83 -25.39 9.62
N GLY A 309 1.73 -24.10 9.94
CA GLY A 309 2.77 -23.34 10.60
C GLY A 309 3.11 -23.86 12.00
N ALA A 310 2.11 -24.29 12.78
CA ALA A 310 2.32 -24.90 14.09
C ALA A 310 3.05 -26.25 14.00
N VAL A 311 2.70 -27.07 13.01
CA VAL A 311 3.39 -28.34 12.73
C VAL A 311 4.84 -28.08 12.32
N ILE A 312 5.11 -27.16 11.40
CA ILE A 312 6.48 -26.79 10.98
C ILE A 312 7.30 -26.29 12.18
N ALA A 313 6.74 -25.38 12.98
CA ALA A 313 7.43 -24.85 14.16
C ALA A 313 7.73 -25.96 15.19
N THR A 314 6.81 -26.91 15.37
CA THR A 314 6.98 -28.06 16.28
C THR A 314 8.07 -29.01 15.78
N ILE A 315 8.07 -29.35 14.48
CA ILE A 315 9.10 -30.19 13.87
C ILE A 315 10.48 -29.55 14.04
N ASN A 316 10.59 -28.26 13.74
CA ASN A 316 11.84 -27.52 13.90
C ASN A 316 12.29 -27.43 15.36
N TYR A 317 11.36 -27.29 16.31
CA TYR A 317 11.67 -27.29 17.74
C TYR A 317 12.28 -28.62 18.19
N ILE A 318 11.74 -29.74 17.71
CA ILE A 318 12.26 -31.10 18.01
C ILE A 318 13.59 -31.33 17.29
N ASN A 319 13.64 -31.05 16.00
CA ASN A 319 14.80 -31.27 15.15
C ASN A 319 15.09 -30.04 14.24
N PRO A 320 15.96 -29.11 14.67
CA PRO A 320 16.26 -27.88 13.93
C PRO A 320 16.87 -28.09 12.54
N SER A 321 17.50 -29.25 12.28
CA SER A 321 18.11 -29.56 10.99
C SER A 321 17.21 -30.37 10.06
N TYR A 322 15.92 -30.53 10.40
CA TYR A 322 14.99 -31.35 9.62
C TYR A 322 14.73 -30.80 8.22
N PHE A 323 14.52 -29.50 8.07
CA PHE A 323 14.18 -28.89 6.79
C PHE A 323 15.42 -28.43 6.02
N ALA A 324 15.50 -28.81 4.75
CA ALA A 324 16.54 -28.34 3.83
C ALA A 324 16.11 -27.08 3.06
N ALA A 325 17.08 -26.37 2.50
CA ALA A 325 16.81 -25.25 1.60
C ALA A 325 15.90 -25.69 0.44
N GLY A 326 14.82 -24.94 0.21
CA GLY A 326 13.86 -25.25 -0.84
C GLY A 326 12.92 -26.44 -0.58
N ASP A 327 12.82 -26.93 0.66
CA ASP A 327 11.85 -27.97 1.05
C ASP A 327 10.42 -27.62 0.60
N ARG A 328 9.69 -28.60 0.08
CA ARG A 328 8.33 -28.39 -0.47
C ARG A 328 7.35 -27.95 0.61
N SER A 329 7.51 -28.43 1.84
CA SER A 329 6.64 -28.10 2.97
C SER A 329 6.74 -26.62 3.30
N LEU A 330 7.96 -26.08 3.37
CA LEU A 330 8.18 -24.65 3.62
C LEU A 330 7.59 -23.77 2.50
N LYS A 331 7.66 -24.24 1.24
CA LYS A 331 7.05 -23.54 0.11
C LYS A 331 5.53 -23.53 0.19
N ILE A 332 4.90 -24.65 0.53
CA ILE A 332 3.44 -24.74 0.72
C ILE A 332 3.01 -23.79 1.83
N TYR A 333 3.73 -23.78 2.95
CA TYR A 333 3.45 -22.88 4.06
C TYR A 333 3.58 -21.41 3.66
N TRP A 334 4.63 -21.07 2.91
CA TRP A 334 4.86 -19.71 2.46
C TRP A 334 3.75 -19.21 1.52
N ILE A 335 3.34 -20.05 0.55
CA ILE A 335 2.20 -19.75 -0.34
C ILE A 335 0.93 -19.55 0.48
N SER A 336 0.63 -20.47 1.41
CA SER A 336 -0.63 -20.46 2.16
C SER A 336 -0.70 -19.27 3.10
N HIS A 337 0.40 -18.92 3.76
CA HIS A 337 0.50 -17.75 4.63
C HIS A 337 0.33 -16.46 3.86
N TYR A 338 1.08 -16.26 2.78
CA TYR A 338 0.95 -15.06 1.96
C TYR A 338 -0.49 -14.90 1.43
N THR A 339 -1.08 -16.01 0.97
CA THR A 339 -2.46 -16.05 0.48
C THR A 339 -3.45 -15.65 1.56
N THR A 340 -3.36 -16.23 2.75
CA THR A 340 -4.29 -15.98 3.86
C THR A 340 -4.16 -14.59 4.45
N SER A 341 -2.95 -14.03 4.54
CA SER A 341 -2.73 -12.64 4.97
C SER A 341 -3.41 -11.65 4.03
N VAL A 342 -3.25 -11.83 2.71
CA VAL A 342 -3.87 -10.94 1.71
C VAL A 342 -5.38 -11.14 1.65
N LEU A 343 -5.87 -12.38 1.65
CA LEU A 343 -7.30 -12.67 1.61
C LEU A 343 -8.04 -12.20 2.86
N SER A 344 -7.44 -12.28 4.05
CA SER A 344 -8.08 -11.82 5.27
C SER A 344 -8.34 -10.31 5.23
N MET A 345 -7.35 -9.51 4.78
CA MET A 345 -7.54 -8.06 4.59
C MET A 345 -8.61 -7.74 3.53
N LEU A 346 -8.68 -8.54 2.46
CA LEU A 346 -9.72 -8.43 1.44
C LEU A 346 -11.11 -8.71 2.03
N ILE A 347 -11.27 -9.82 2.76
CA ILE A 347 -12.55 -10.24 3.36
C ILE A 347 -13.06 -9.18 4.33
N THR A 348 -12.19 -8.67 5.23
CA THR A 348 -12.54 -7.56 6.11
C THR A 348 -13.04 -6.37 5.30
N THR A 349 -12.23 -5.88 4.36
CA THR A 349 -12.55 -4.66 3.61
C THR A 349 -13.84 -4.80 2.82
N VAL A 350 -14.03 -5.92 2.12
CA VAL A 350 -15.24 -6.20 1.34
C VAL A 350 -16.47 -6.29 2.25
N PHE A 351 -16.37 -6.95 3.40
CA PHE A 351 -17.49 -7.04 4.34
C PHE A 351 -17.96 -5.66 4.79
N TRP A 352 -17.06 -4.84 5.35
CA TRP A 352 -17.47 -3.52 5.85
C TRP A 352 -17.80 -2.52 4.74
N ALA A 353 -17.13 -2.57 3.59
CA ALA A 353 -17.36 -1.63 2.50
C ALA A 353 -18.60 -1.95 1.65
N ALA A 354 -18.94 -3.24 1.47
CA ALA A 354 -19.95 -3.65 0.50
C ALA A 354 -21.11 -4.47 1.09
N LEU A 355 -20.95 -5.14 2.23
CA LEU A 355 -21.95 -6.04 2.79
C LEU A 355 -22.57 -5.53 4.10
N SER A 356 -21.84 -4.79 4.95
CA SER A 356 -22.33 -4.37 6.27
C SER A 356 -23.61 -3.52 6.19
N ASN A 357 -23.72 -2.66 5.18
CA ASN A 357 -24.87 -1.79 4.96
C ASN A 357 -26.14 -2.56 4.55
N THR A 358 -26.03 -3.80 4.06
CA THR A 358 -27.20 -4.64 3.76
C THR A 358 -27.71 -5.39 4.98
N MET A 359 -26.94 -5.41 6.07
CA MET A 359 -27.28 -6.10 7.33
C MET A 359 -26.80 -5.31 8.57
N PRO A 360 -27.21 -4.03 8.71
CA PRO A 360 -26.63 -3.11 9.70
C PRO A 360 -26.89 -3.57 11.15
N GLU A 361 -27.98 -4.28 11.41
CA GLU A 361 -28.36 -4.74 12.75
C GLU A 361 -27.41 -5.82 13.29
N ILE A 362 -26.85 -6.66 12.41
CA ILE A 362 -25.99 -7.79 12.79
C ILE A 362 -24.52 -7.56 12.45
N ALA A 363 -24.17 -6.56 11.64
CA ALA A 363 -22.80 -6.32 11.18
C ALA A 363 -21.78 -6.11 12.32
N GLY A 364 -22.23 -5.58 13.47
CA GLY A 364 -21.41 -5.37 14.67
C GLY A 364 -21.42 -6.52 15.67
N GLU A 365 -22.14 -7.60 15.40
CA GLU A 365 -22.20 -8.75 16.31
C GLU A 365 -20.85 -9.45 16.42
N LEU A 366 -20.61 -10.07 17.58
CA LEU A 366 -19.35 -10.75 17.88
C LEU A 366 -19.01 -11.82 16.83
N TYR A 367 -20.02 -12.51 16.29
CA TYR A 367 -19.85 -13.47 15.21
C TYR A 367 -19.25 -12.84 13.94
N ASN A 368 -19.85 -11.73 13.47
CA ASN A 368 -19.37 -11.04 12.28
C ASN A 368 -18.01 -10.38 12.51
N LEU A 369 -17.75 -9.82 13.69
CA LEU A 369 -16.41 -9.36 14.08
C LEU A 369 -15.40 -10.51 14.04
N TRP A 370 -15.75 -11.68 14.55
CA TRP A 370 -14.89 -12.86 14.55
C TRP A 370 -14.56 -13.34 13.13
N CYS A 371 -15.59 -13.54 12.30
CA CYS A 371 -15.47 -14.09 10.95
C CYS A 371 -14.81 -13.12 9.96
N HIS A 372 -14.99 -11.80 10.16
CA HIS A 372 -14.55 -10.80 9.19
C HIS A 372 -13.45 -9.86 9.66
N ALA A 373 -13.32 -9.54 10.96
CA ALA A 373 -12.28 -8.61 11.44
C ALA A 373 -11.11 -9.35 12.10
N PHE A 374 -11.39 -10.32 12.97
CA PHE A 374 -10.32 -11.01 13.69
C PHE A 374 -9.42 -11.84 12.76
N ASN A 375 -9.93 -12.29 11.61
CA ASN A 375 -9.08 -12.94 10.60
C ASN A 375 -7.90 -12.05 10.17
N SER A 376 -8.16 -10.79 9.82
CA SER A 376 -7.14 -9.86 9.32
C SER A 376 -6.28 -9.34 10.45
N ILE A 377 -6.86 -9.06 11.63
CA ILE A 377 -6.09 -8.70 12.83
C ILE A 377 -5.05 -9.79 13.13
N CYS A 378 -5.49 -11.06 13.18
CA CYS A 378 -4.62 -12.19 13.45
C CYS A 378 -3.54 -12.37 12.38
N MET A 379 -3.91 -12.34 11.10
CA MET A 379 -2.96 -12.58 10.01
C MET A 379 -1.99 -11.42 9.77
N VAL A 380 -2.44 -10.17 9.95
CA VAL A 380 -1.58 -8.98 9.91
C VAL A 380 -0.60 -9.01 11.07
N PHE A 381 -1.07 -9.31 12.28
CA PHE A 381 -0.18 -9.49 13.43
C PHE A 381 0.84 -10.62 13.16
N ASP A 382 0.42 -11.75 12.60
CA ASP A 382 1.35 -12.83 12.26
C ASP A 382 2.38 -12.41 11.21
N CYS A 383 2.05 -11.54 10.25
CA CYS A 383 3.04 -10.96 9.33
C CYS A 383 4.17 -10.20 10.06
N PHE A 384 3.89 -9.57 11.21
CA PHE A 384 4.92 -8.97 12.06
C PHE A 384 5.74 -10.01 12.83
N MET A 385 5.17 -11.18 13.12
CA MET A 385 5.81 -12.20 13.96
C MET A 385 6.70 -13.16 13.18
N VAL A 386 6.37 -13.50 11.93
CA VAL A 386 7.13 -14.47 11.11
C VAL A 386 8.48 -13.91 10.65
N ALA A 387 9.49 -14.76 10.40
CA ALA A 387 10.81 -14.30 9.92
C ALA A 387 10.99 -14.31 8.39
N TYR A 388 10.22 -15.10 7.65
CA TYR A 388 10.35 -15.22 6.19
C TYR A 388 9.80 -13.98 5.43
N PRO A 389 10.28 -13.72 4.20
CA PRO A 389 9.92 -12.51 3.47
C PRO A 389 8.52 -12.56 2.86
N ASN A 390 7.89 -11.39 2.73
CA ASN A 390 6.75 -11.18 1.83
C ASN A 390 7.26 -10.52 0.56
N ARG A 391 6.94 -11.06 -0.63
CA ARG A 391 7.37 -10.51 -1.93
C ARG A 391 6.18 -9.96 -2.68
N LEU A 392 6.35 -8.90 -3.47
CA LEU A 392 5.22 -8.34 -4.25
C LEU A 392 4.72 -9.35 -5.29
N MET A 393 5.62 -10.06 -5.97
CA MET A 393 5.25 -11.01 -7.05
C MET A 393 4.49 -12.25 -6.56
N HIS A 394 4.39 -12.46 -5.25
CA HIS A 394 3.58 -13.52 -4.67
C HIS A 394 2.08 -13.18 -4.65
N PHE A 395 1.69 -11.97 -5.09
CA PHE A 395 0.27 -11.60 -5.31
C PHE A 395 -0.49 -12.60 -6.18
N ILE A 396 0.21 -13.36 -7.04
CA ILE A 396 -0.38 -14.39 -7.91
C ILE A 396 -1.12 -15.49 -7.11
N TYR A 397 -0.72 -15.79 -5.87
CA TYR A 397 -1.33 -16.86 -5.09
C TYR A 397 -2.73 -16.48 -4.57
N PRO A 398 -2.92 -15.36 -3.83
CA PRO A 398 -4.26 -14.91 -3.47
C PRO A 398 -5.11 -14.58 -4.69
N PHE A 399 -4.51 -14.05 -5.76
CA PHE A 399 -5.20 -13.82 -7.04
C PHE A 399 -5.78 -15.12 -7.61
N SER A 400 -5.01 -16.21 -7.57
CA SER A 400 -5.45 -17.52 -8.05
C SER A 400 -6.62 -18.08 -7.23
N VAL A 401 -6.58 -17.94 -5.90
CA VAL A 401 -7.69 -18.39 -5.03
C VAL A 401 -8.98 -17.64 -5.35
N VAL A 402 -8.90 -16.32 -5.51
CA VAL A 402 -10.08 -15.53 -5.89
C VAL A 402 -10.59 -15.94 -7.27
N LEU A 403 -9.74 -16.14 -8.27
CA LEU A 403 -10.17 -16.63 -9.58
C LEU A 403 -10.89 -17.99 -9.49
N VAL A 404 -10.38 -18.92 -8.68
CA VAL A 404 -11.05 -20.21 -8.45
C VAL A 404 -12.41 -20.02 -7.78
N PHE A 405 -12.50 -19.15 -6.77
CA PHE A 405 -13.79 -18.82 -6.15
C PHE A 405 -14.78 -18.20 -7.15
N LEU A 406 -14.30 -17.37 -8.08
CA LEU A 406 -15.16 -16.79 -9.11
C LEU A 406 -15.70 -17.83 -10.07
N VAL A 407 -14.85 -18.77 -10.51
CA VAL A 407 -15.29 -19.91 -11.32
C VAL A 407 -16.32 -20.74 -10.56
N HIS A 408 -16.08 -21.01 -9.27
CA HIS A 408 -17.05 -21.68 -8.41
C HIS A 408 -18.37 -20.91 -8.35
N SER A 409 -18.35 -19.60 -8.12
CA SER A 409 -19.56 -18.77 -8.04
C SER A 409 -20.38 -18.75 -9.34
N LEU A 410 -19.69 -18.77 -10.48
CA LEU A 410 -20.32 -18.79 -11.80
C LEU A 410 -20.99 -20.14 -12.05
N ILE A 411 -20.29 -21.24 -11.77
CA ILE A 411 -20.85 -22.59 -11.86
C ILE A 411 -22.06 -22.72 -10.92
N TYR A 412 -21.95 -22.23 -9.69
CA TYR A 412 -23.02 -22.26 -8.70
C TYR A 412 -24.28 -21.52 -9.19
N TYR A 413 -24.10 -20.34 -9.78
CA TYR A 413 -25.20 -19.57 -10.38
C TYR A 413 -25.89 -20.34 -11.52
N TRP A 414 -25.12 -20.87 -12.47
CA TRP A 414 -25.69 -21.62 -13.61
C TRP A 414 -26.33 -22.95 -13.20
N ALA A 415 -25.90 -23.54 -12.08
CA ALA A 415 -26.54 -24.70 -11.47
C ALA A 415 -27.86 -24.37 -10.74
N GLY A 416 -28.27 -23.09 -10.70
CA GLY A 416 -29.49 -22.65 -10.03
C GLY A 416 -29.34 -22.42 -8.53
N GLY A 417 -28.11 -22.21 -8.04
CA GLY A 417 -27.80 -21.95 -6.64
C GLY A 417 -28.43 -20.67 -6.08
N THR A 418 -28.64 -20.64 -4.76
CA THR A 418 -29.28 -19.53 -4.03
C THR A 418 -28.59 -19.22 -2.70
N ASP A 419 -28.67 -17.96 -2.26
CA ASP A 419 -28.27 -17.57 -0.90
C ASP A 419 -29.23 -18.13 0.17
N MET A 420 -29.01 -17.72 1.41
CA MET A 420 -29.81 -18.14 2.57
C MET A 420 -31.30 -17.79 2.42
N ASP A 421 -31.62 -16.67 1.78
CA ASP A 421 -32.96 -16.12 1.59
C ASP A 421 -33.65 -16.61 0.30
N GLY A 422 -32.95 -17.39 -0.52
CA GLY A 422 -33.47 -17.94 -1.79
C GLY A 422 -33.22 -17.05 -3.01
N ASN A 423 -32.43 -16.00 -2.89
CA ASN A 423 -32.03 -15.16 -4.02
C ASN A 423 -30.99 -15.88 -4.89
N ARG A 424 -31.04 -15.67 -6.21
CA ARG A 424 -30.10 -16.30 -7.18
C ARG A 424 -28.75 -15.58 -7.28
N PHE A 425 -28.10 -15.32 -6.15
CA PHE A 425 -26.72 -14.85 -6.05
C PHE A 425 -26.11 -15.31 -4.73
N ILE A 426 -24.78 -15.30 -4.60
CA ILE A 426 -24.08 -15.58 -3.32
C ILE A 426 -24.01 -14.30 -2.48
N TYR A 427 -23.56 -13.23 -3.13
CA TYR A 427 -23.53 -11.87 -2.60
C TYR A 427 -24.29 -10.98 -3.58
N PHE A 428 -25.04 -10.01 -3.08
CA PHE A 428 -25.70 -9.03 -3.95
C PHE A 428 -24.70 -8.34 -4.89
N ALA A 429 -23.48 -8.04 -4.40
CA ALA A 429 -22.40 -7.47 -5.20
C ALA A 429 -21.83 -8.43 -6.27
N LEU A 430 -22.07 -9.73 -6.14
CA LEU A 430 -21.67 -10.78 -7.08
C LEU A 430 -22.91 -11.43 -7.75
N ASP A 431 -23.91 -10.61 -8.08
CA ASP A 431 -25.09 -11.06 -8.81
C ASP A 431 -24.79 -11.21 -10.32
N TRP A 432 -24.66 -12.45 -10.78
CA TRP A 432 -24.39 -12.78 -12.18
C TRP A 432 -25.56 -12.46 -13.13
N ALA A 433 -26.78 -12.24 -12.62
CA ALA A 433 -27.87 -11.69 -13.41
C ALA A 433 -27.63 -10.21 -13.77
N ARG A 434 -26.77 -9.53 -13.00
CA ARG A 434 -26.31 -8.15 -13.21
C ARG A 434 -24.81 -8.16 -13.53
N PRO A 435 -24.40 -8.63 -14.73
CA PRO A 435 -23.00 -8.89 -15.05
C PRO A 435 -22.11 -7.65 -14.90
N GLY A 436 -22.62 -6.44 -15.15
CA GLY A 436 -21.87 -5.20 -14.91
C GLY A 436 -21.49 -4.99 -13.43
N LEU A 437 -22.42 -5.27 -12.50
CA LEU A 437 -22.18 -5.19 -11.06
C LEU A 437 -21.17 -6.26 -10.61
N ALA A 438 -21.40 -7.51 -11.01
CA ALA A 438 -20.53 -8.63 -10.66
C ALA A 438 -19.10 -8.44 -11.19
N ILE A 439 -18.94 -8.04 -12.47
CA ILE A 439 -17.63 -7.75 -13.04
C ILE A 439 -16.97 -6.58 -12.33
N GLY A 440 -17.71 -5.51 -12.01
CA GLY A 440 -17.19 -4.37 -11.25
C GLY A 440 -16.67 -4.77 -9.87
N PHE A 441 -17.43 -5.58 -9.14
CA PHE A 441 -17.04 -6.11 -7.83
C PHE A 441 -15.82 -7.02 -7.92
N VAL A 442 -15.75 -7.89 -8.93
CA VAL A 442 -14.56 -8.72 -9.21
C VAL A 442 -13.33 -7.86 -9.47
N CYS A 443 -13.43 -6.87 -10.36
CA CYS A 443 -12.31 -5.98 -10.66
C CYS A 443 -11.84 -5.21 -9.41
N ALA A 444 -12.77 -4.74 -8.58
CA ALA A 444 -12.46 -4.09 -7.31
C ALA A 444 -11.73 -5.05 -6.34
N ALA A 445 -12.21 -6.28 -6.19
CA ALA A 445 -11.56 -7.29 -5.35
C ALA A 445 -10.14 -7.62 -5.82
N LEU A 446 -9.94 -7.83 -7.13
CA LEU A 446 -8.62 -8.08 -7.70
C LEU A 446 -7.67 -6.89 -7.55
N PHE A 447 -8.19 -5.66 -7.69
CA PHE A 447 -7.42 -4.44 -7.41
C PHE A 447 -7.00 -4.36 -5.94
N LEU A 448 -7.92 -4.63 -5.01
CA LEU A 448 -7.64 -4.66 -3.58
C LEU A 448 -6.58 -5.72 -3.21
N ILE A 449 -6.56 -6.89 -3.86
CA ILE A 449 -5.48 -7.89 -3.69
C ILE A 449 -4.12 -7.27 -4.01
N CYS A 450 -4.02 -6.51 -5.11
CA CYS A 450 -2.78 -5.82 -5.45
C CYS A 450 -2.39 -4.80 -4.38
N CYS A 451 -3.35 -3.98 -3.90
CA CYS A 451 -3.10 -3.04 -2.81
C CYS A 451 -2.63 -3.74 -1.52
N PHE A 452 -3.28 -4.84 -1.13
CA PHE A 452 -2.91 -5.59 0.06
C PHE A 452 -1.59 -6.36 -0.08
N ALA A 453 -1.19 -6.72 -1.30
CA ALA A 453 0.16 -7.20 -1.56
C ALA A 453 1.23 -6.12 -1.25
N PHE A 454 0.95 -4.85 -1.59
CA PHE A 454 1.81 -3.74 -1.16
C PHE A 454 1.81 -3.54 0.35
N VAL A 455 0.68 -3.69 1.03
CA VAL A 455 0.60 -3.63 2.50
C VAL A 455 1.43 -4.75 3.14
N ALA A 456 1.27 -5.99 2.70
CA ALA A 456 2.01 -7.15 3.22
C ALA A 456 3.53 -7.01 2.99
N PHE A 457 3.93 -6.44 1.85
CA PHE A 457 5.32 -6.09 1.57
C PHE A 457 5.83 -4.95 2.46
N GLY A 458 5.03 -3.90 2.66
CA GLY A 458 5.33 -2.79 3.56
C GLY A 458 5.55 -3.26 5.00
N ILE A 459 4.68 -4.13 5.52
CA ILE A 459 4.84 -4.76 6.84
C ILE A 459 6.16 -5.53 6.92
N TYR A 460 6.49 -6.31 5.87
CA TYR A 460 7.76 -7.02 5.82
C TYR A 460 8.96 -6.06 5.88
N ARG A 461 8.95 -4.99 5.08
CA ARG A 461 10.04 -3.99 5.08
C ARG A 461 10.18 -3.28 6.42
N LEU A 462 9.04 -2.89 7.02
CA LEU A 462 8.99 -2.30 8.34
C LEU A 462 9.55 -3.25 9.40
N ARG A 463 9.14 -4.52 9.39
CA ARG A 463 9.61 -5.56 10.30
C ARG A 463 11.13 -5.74 10.24
N ILE A 464 11.69 -5.81 9.02
CA ILE A 464 13.15 -5.92 8.84
C ILE A 464 13.87 -4.66 9.32
N ALA A 465 13.32 -3.48 9.04
CA ALA A 465 13.88 -2.22 9.54
C ALA A 465 13.93 -2.21 11.09
N MET A 466 12.81 -2.55 11.74
CA MET A 466 12.73 -2.66 13.20
C MET A 466 13.72 -3.67 13.76
N PHE A 467 13.80 -4.87 13.18
CA PHE A 467 14.72 -5.92 13.61
C PHE A 467 16.17 -5.46 13.53
N ASN A 468 16.57 -4.80 12.44
CA ASN A 468 17.92 -4.30 12.25
C ASN A 468 18.26 -3.14 13.21
N CYS A 469 17.31 -2.24 13.49
CA CYS A 469 17.48 -1.18 14.48
C CYS A 469 17.72 -1.75 15.89
N CYS A 470 16.87 -2.69 16.33
CA CYS A 470 17.02 -3.33 17.65
C CYS A 470 18.26 -4.24 17.75
N GLY A 471 18.75 -4.76 16.61
CA GLY A 471 19.98 -5.56 16.56
C GLY A 471 21.24 -4.73 16.78
N LYS A 472 21.29 -3.51 16.23
CA LYS A 472 22.42 -2.58 16.41
C LYS A 472 22.62 -2.14 17.86
N GLU A 473 21.55 -1.88 18.60
CA GLU A 473 21.63 -1.54 20.04
C GLU A 473 22.23 -2.68 20.90
N GLN A 474 22.08 -3.95 20.48
CA GLN A 474 22.63 -5.09 21.21
C GLN A 474 24.14 -5.29 20.98
N GLU A 475 24.70 -4.85 19.85
CA GLU A 475 26.15 -4.89 19.59
C GLU A 475 26.90 -3.72 20.27
N GLU A 476 26.24 -2.57 20.47
CA GLU A 476 26.85 -1.38 21.11
C GLU A 476 26.89 -1.44 22.65
N THR A 477 26.32 -2.47 23.27
CA THR A 477 26.47 -2.67 24.73
C THR A 477 27.76 -3.47 24.99
N PRO A 478 28.83 -2.91 25.58
CA PRO A 478 30.08 -3.64 25.73
C PRO A 478 29.88 -4.85 26.65
N ALA A 479 30.23 -6.04 26.14
CA ALA A 479 30.35 -7.24 26.95
C ALA A 479 31.30 -6.95 28.12
N LEU A 480 30.77 -6.98 29.35
CA LEU A 480 31.57 -6.93 30.57
C LEU A 480 32.63 -8.03 30.51
N GLN A 481 33.90 -7.63 30.39
CA GLN A 481 35.01 -8.56 30.44
C GLN A 481 35.00 -9.30 31.79
N PRO A 482 35.19 -10.63 31.81
CA PRO A 482 35.33 -11.36 33.06
C PRO A 482 36.64 -10.96 33.74
N THR A 483 36.53 -10.46 34.98
CA THR A 483 37.68 -10.21 35.88
C THR A 483 38.56 -11.45 36.00
N PRO A 484 39.90 -11.34 35.85
CA PRO A 484 40.79 -12.46 36.06
C PRO A 484 40.84 -12.80 37.56
N LYS A 485 40.50 -14.04 37.91
CA LYS A 485 40.79 -14.58 39.24
C LYS A 485 42.31 -14.69 39.38
N GLN A 486 42.88 -13.85 40.24
CA GLN A 486 44.24 -13.99 40.72
C GLN A 486 44.41 -15.35 41.40
N SER A 487 45.42 -16.09 40.97
CA SER A 487 45.97 -17.24 41.67
C SER A 487 46.66 -16.76 42.95
N SER A 488 46.16 -17.14 44.11
CA SER A 488 46.93 -17.11 45.36
C SER A 488 47.56 -18.50 45.58
N LEU A 489 48.87 -18.56 45.40
CA LEU A 489 49.78 -19.60 45.89
C LEU A 489 50.21 -19.26 47.33
N ALA A 490 50.32 -20.30 48.17
CA ALA A 490 51.11 -20.43 49.41
C ALA A 490 50.82 -19.40 50.53
N VAL A 491 50.54 -19.78 51.78
CA VAL A 491 51.23 -20.69 52.70
C VAL A 491 50.21 -21.25 53.70
#